data_AF-A0A7L9FGG0-F1
#
_entry.id   AF-A0A7L9FGG0-F1
#
_cell.length_a   1.000
_cell.length_b   1.000
_cell.length_c   1.000
_cell.angle_alpha   90.00
_cell.angle_beta   90.00
_cell.angle_gamma   90.00
#
_symmetry.space_group_name_H-M   'P 1'
#
loop_
_entity.id
_entity.type
_entity.pdbx_description
1 polymer ?
#
loop_
_entity_poly.entity_id
_entity_poly.type
_entity_poly.pdbx_seq_one_letter_code
_entity_poly.pdbx_strand_id
1 'polypeptide(L)' 'MGRKDAYYEVEVRQCRACRNIYAGNTPCPNCGSTEHEVLARARGRTPTRPSSWR' A
#
# COMPACT_ATOMS: atom_id res chain seq x y z
N MET A 1 -17.88 -16.86 16.98
CA MET A 1 -16.62 -16.11 17.13
C MET A 1 -16.32 -15.45 15.79
N GLY A 2 -16.55 -14.13 15.69
CA GLY A 2 -16.69 -13.43 14.41
C GLY A 2 -15.43 -13.49 13.55
N ARG A 3 -15.61 -13.74 12.24
CA ARG A 3 -14.57 -13.47 11.23
C ARG A 3 -14.30 -11.97 11.29
N LYS A 4 -13.18 -11.57 11.91
CA LYS A 4 -12.68 -10.21 11.78
C LYS A 4 -12.35 -10.03 10.30
N ASP A 5 -13.16 -9.27 9.59
CA ASP A 5 -12.76 -8.70 8.31
C ASP A 5 -11.40 -8.01 8.53
N ALA A 6 -10.33 -8.64 8.07
CA ALA A 6 -9.02 -8.01 8.10
C ALA A 6 -9.00 -7.05 6.92
N TYR A 7 -9.17 -5.76 7.19
CA TYR A 7 -8.93 -4.72 6.20
C TYR A 7 -7.43 -4.44 6.15
N TYR A 8 -6.87 -4.27 4.96
CA TYR A 8 -5.52 -3.78 4.78
C TYR A 8 -5.57 -2.43 4.08
N GLU A 9 -4.81 -1.47 4.60
CA GLU A 9 -4.63 -0.17 3.96
C GLU A 9 -3.28 -0.17 3.24
N VAL A 10 -3.28 0.15 1.95
CA VAL A 10 -2.07 0.41 1.17
C VAL A 10 -2.05 1.88 0.81
N GLU A 11 -1.02 2.59 1.21
CA GLU A 11 -0.75 3.94 0.72
C GLU A 11 0.14 3.86 -0.52
N VAL A 12 -0.19 4.58 -1.57
CA VAL A 12 0.67 4.77 -2.73
C VAL A 12 1.35 6.13 -2.56
N ARG A 13 2.67 6.12 -2.53
CA ARG A 13 3.50 7.30 -2.30
C ARG A 13 4.40 7.56 -3.49
N GLN A 14 4.73 8.82 -3.73
CA GLN A 14 5.67 9.25 -4.76
C GLN A 14 6.82 10.02 -4.13
N CYS A 15 8.04 9.72 -4.53
CA CYS A 15 9.22 10.47 -4.13
C CYS A 15 9.24 11.83 -4.82
N ARG A 16 9.33 12.93 -4.07
CA ARG A 16 9.33 14.28 -4.67
C ARG A 16 10.52 14.52 -5.59
N ALA A 17 11.70 14.06 -5.21
CA ALA A 17 12.93 14.34 -5.94
C ALA A 17 13.04 13.61 -7.29
N CYS A 18 12.57 12.37 -7.38
CA CYS A 18 12.70 11.55 -8.60
C CYS A 18 11.36 11.17 -9.24
N ARG A 19 10.24 11.58 -8.63
CA ARG A 19 8.87 11.27 -9.08
C ARG A 19 8.56 9.77 -9.22
N ASN A 20 9.37 8.90 -8.62
CA ASN A 20 9.13 7.46 -8.59
C ASN A 20 8.00 7.11 -7.61
N ILE A 21 7.15 6.16 -7.99
CA ILE A 21 5.96 5.75 -7.24
C ILE A 21 6.22 4.41 -6.55
N TYR A 22 5.88 4.32 -5.26
CA TYR A 22 6.07 3.15 -4.42
C TYR A 22 4.83 2.87 -3.57
N ALA A 23 4.58 1.59 -3.32
CA ALA A 23 3.56 1.17 -2.38
C ALA A 23 4.11 1.15 -0.94
N GLY A 24 3.24 1.52 0.00
CA GLY A 24 3.44 1.48 1.43
C GLY A 24 4.52 2.45 1.94
N ASN A 25 5.31 1.95 2.88
CA ASN A 25 6.37 2.68 3.59
C ASN A 25 7.74 2.58 2.91
N THR A 26 7.78 2.15 1.64
CA THR A 26 9.05 1.97 0.93
C THR A 26 9.78 3.32 0.83
N PRO A 27 11.00 3.46 1.38
CA PRO A 27 11.77 4.70 1.33
C PRO A 27 12.21 4.99 -0.11
N CYS A 28 12.33 6.27 -0.48
CA CYS A 28 12.88 6.69 -1.77
C CYS A 28 14.30 6.17 -1.98
N PRO A 29 14.54 5.19 -2.88
CA PRO A 29 15.89 4.73 -3.15
C PRO A 29 16.58 5.73 -4.09
N ASN A 30 17.77 6.20 -3.69
CA ASN A 30 18.73 6.92 -4.55
C ASN A 30 18.28 8.26 -5.14
N CYS A 31 17.32 8.95 -4.52
CA CYS A 31 16.82 10.24 -5.04
C CYS A 31 17.33 11.46 -4.25
N GLY A 32 18.19 11.28 -3.24
CA GLY A 32 18.73 12.37 -2.42
C GLY A 32 17.70 13.08 -1.52
N SER A 33 16.48 12.55 -1.41
CA SER A 33 15.42 13.07 -0.55
C SER A 33 14.60 11.93 0.04
N THR A 34 14.18 12.11 1.29
CA THR A 34 13.24 11.24 2.02
C THR A 34 11.81 11.82 2.00
N GLU A 35 11.59 12.92 1.27
CA GLU A 35 10.26 13.52 1.14
C GLU A 35 9.39 12.77 0.14
N HIS A 36 8.21 12.37 0.61
CA HIS A 36 7.23 11.64 -0.17
C HIS A 36 5.92 12.43 -0.25
N GLU A 37 5.24 12.31 -1.38
CA GLU A 37 3.87 12.75 -1.59
C GLU A 37 2.94 11.53 -1.57
N VAL A 38 1.82 11.61 -0.86
CA VAL A 38 0.82 10.51 -0.86
C VAL A 38 -0.11 10.73 -2.05
N LEU A 39 -0.05 9.84 -3.04
CA LEU A 39 -0.88 9.93 -4.25
C LEU A 39 -2.27 9.31 -4.06
N ALA A 40 -2.33 8.17 -3.36
CA ALA A 40 -3.58 7.46 -3.15
C ALA A 40 -3.54 6.62 -1.88
N ARG A 41 -4.72 6.33 -1.32
CA ARG A 41 -4.90 5.35 -0.25
C ARG A 41 -5.94 4.33 -0.69
N ALA A 42 -5.52 3.08 -0.83
CA ALA A 42 -6.39 1.97 -1.15
C ALA A 42 -6.71 1.18 0.12
N ARG A 43 -7.99 0.91 0.36
CA ARG A 43 -8.44 -0.01 1.42
C ARG A 43 -8.92 -1.30 0.77
N GLY A 44 -8.19 -2.38 0.99
CA GLY A 44 -8.59 -3.72 0.57
C GLY A 44 -9.16 -4.52 1.74
N ARG A 45 -10.01 -5.50 1.42
CA ARG A 45 -10.36 -6.57 2.37
C ARG A 45 -9.44 -7.75 2.09
N THR A 46 -8.77 -8.26 3.11
CA THR A 46 -8.06 -9.53 3.00
C THR A 46 -9.11 -10.61 2.74
N PRO A 47 -9.04 -11.34 1.61
CA PRO A 47 -10.00 -12.41 1.37
C PRO A 47 -9.88 -13.42 2.50
N THR A 48 -10.97 -13.62 3.25
CA THR A 48 -11.07 -14.67 4.26
C THR A 48 -11.10 -16.03 3.57
N ARG A 49 -9.93 -16.49 3.11
CA ARG A 49 -9.69 -17.76 2.41
C ARG A 49 -10.47 -17.86 1.08
N PRO A 50 -9.84 -18.18 -0.06
CA PRO A 50 -10.62 -18.53 -1.24
C PRO A 50 -11.50 -19.73 -0.85
N SER A 51 -12.83 -19.55 -0.87
CA SER A 51 -13.71 -20.70 -1.01
C SER A 51 -13.28 -21.35 -2.31
N SER A 52 -12.77 -22.58 -2.19
CA SER A 52 -12.43 -23.47 -3.29
C SER A 52 -13.29 -23.16 -4.52
N TRP A 53 -12.65 -22.78 -5.63
CA TRP A 53 -13.30 -22.79 -6.93
C TRP A 53 -13.85 -24.20 -7.13
N ARG A 54 -15.17 -24.34 -7.21
CA ARG A 54 -15.88 -25.59 -7.44
C ARG A 54 -16.80 -25.39 -8.63
#